data_AF-X0X5J4-F1
#
_entry.id   AF-X0X5J4-F1
#
_cell.length_a   1.000
_cell.length_b   1.000
_cell.length_c   1.000
_cell.angle_alpha   90.00
_cell.angle_beta   90.00
_cell.angle_gamma   90.00
#
_symmetry.space_group_name_H-M   'P 1'
#
loop_
_entity.id
_entity.type
_entity.pdbx_description
1 polymer ?
#
loop_
_entity_poly.entity_id
_entity_poly.type
_entity_poly.pdbx_seq_one_letter_code
_entity_poly.pdbx_strand_id
1 'polypeptide(L)'
;LDGLNLFERVLEHSNFDFSGGGGVADNLIAELWTVSFGHAALVIDWSDTDSGLRQPADHRENLLNPFYREIGLSIQRVDEASSIAPALATQHLATDFFDGPYLTGLVYQDIDRDEFYSLGEGLAGLDVELRSGNENVDEVLLSTQTRSAGGYSLNMSGLDAGRYYVSLNSTSLQPTVTVIEWTGSTNVSAEFADPIPDIDLMTRLALNQEYSLLMDLDRNSHIDIDDRRIWIEELQSSYFGDANLD
;
A
#
# COMPACT_ATOMS: atom_id res chain seq x y z
N LEU A 1 18.44 -26.01 15.68
CA LEU A 1 17.27 -25.24 16.17
C LEU A 1 17.62 -24.70 17.54
N ASP A 2 17.25 -23.45 17.80
CA ASP A 2 17.53 -22.65 19.00
C ASP A 2 16.79 -23.11 20.27
N GLY A 3 15.85 -24.05 20.14
CA GLY A 3 15.09 -24.60 21.27
C GLY A 3 13.81 -23.84 21.60
N LEU A 4 13.53 -22.75 20.88
CA LEU A 4 12.33 -21.93 21.06
C LEU A 4 11.14 -22.53 20.28
N ASN A 5 9.93 -22.27 20.73
CA ASN A 5 8.72 -22.45 19.93
C ASN A 5 8.43 -21.19 19.08
N LEU A 6 7.38 -21.21 18.25
CA LEU A 6 7.07 -20.06 17.38
C LEU A 6 6.74 -18.79 18.17
N PHE A 7 5.91 -18.89 19.20
CA PHE A 7 5.52 -17.76 20.04
C PHE A 7 6.75 -17.14 20.73
N GLU A 8 7.63 -17.97 21.28
CA GLU A 8 8.89 -17.54 21.88
C GLU A 8 9.81 -16.88 20.83
N ARG A 9 9.92 -17.42 19.62
CA ARG A 9 10.71 -16.80 18.54
C ARG A 9 10.18 -15.42 18.16
N VAL A 10 8.86 -15.27 18.00
CA VAL A 10 8.26 -13.97 17.69
C VAL A 10 8.48 -13.00 18.85
N LEU A 11 8.25 -13.44 20.10
CA LEU A 11 8.44 -12.60 21.28
C LEU A 11 9.90 -12.17 21.50
N GLU A 12 10.87 -13.07 21.29
CA GLU A 12 12.29 -12.81 21.57
C GLU A 12 13.03 -12.11 20.42
N HIS A 13 12.58 -12.27 19.18
CA HIS A 13 13.29 -11.78 17.99
C HIS A 13 12.51 -10.74 17.18
N SER A 14 11.37 -10.28 17.69
CA SER A 14 10.64 -9.14 17.14
C SER A 14 10.27 -8.16 18.25
N ASN A 15 9.79 -6.98 17.85
CA ASN A 15 9.20 -6.01 18.78
C ASN A 15 7.67 -6.19 18.91
N PHE A 16 7.16 -7.39 18.61
CA PHE A 16 5.73 -7.69 18.67
C PHE A 16 5.29 -7.94 20.12
N ASP A 17 4.27 -7.23 20.59
CA ASP A 17 3.85 -7.24 21.98
C ASP A 17 2.58 -8.07 22.21
N PHE A 18 2.73 -9.21 22.89
CA PHE A 18 1.60 -10.06 23.29
C PHE A 18 1.04 -9.72 24.69
N SER A 19 1.37 -8.56 25.29
CA SER A 19 0.91 -8.18 26.63
C SER A 19 -0.62 -8.10 26.75
N GLY A 20 -1.32 -7.79 25.66
CA GLY A 20 -2.78 -7.84 25.55
C GLY A 20 -3.37 -9.25 25.35
N GLY A 21 -2.52 -10.28 25.28
CA GLY A 21 -2.88 -11.59 24.75
C GLY A 21 -2.79 -11.63 23.23
N GLY A 22 -3.21 -12.74 22.63
CA GLY A 22 -3.09 -12.93 21.18
C GLY A 22 -2.75 -14.36 20.78
N GLY A 23 -2.27 -14.52 19.55
CA GLY A 23 -1.79 -15.79 19.02
C GLY A 23 -0.91 -15.63 17.79
N VAL A 24 -0.22 -16.72 17.44
CA VAL A 24 0.67 -16.79 16.28
C VAL A 24 0.43 -18.05 15.48
N ALA A 25 0.66 -17.96 14.17
CA ALA A 25 0.78 -19.11 13.27
C ALA A 25 1.96 -18.93 12.32
N ASP A 26 2.46 -20.03 11.79
CA ASP A 26 3.51 -20.05 10.79
C ASP A 26 3.10 -20.82 9.54
N ASN A 27 3.56 -20.30 8.42
CA ASN A 27 3.60 -21.02 7.15
C ASN A 27 5.04 -21.06 6.65
N LEU A 28 5.46 -22.21 6.14
CA LEU A 28 6.77 -22.40 5.51
C LEU A 28 6.57 -23.02 4.13
N ILE A 29 7.21 -22.44 3.13
CA ILE A 29 7.31 -23.03 1.80
C ILE A 29 8.77 -23.09 1.36
N ALA A 30 9.24 -24.30 1.01
CA ALA A 30 10.58 -24.52 0.50
C ALA A 30 10.64 -24.52 -1.04
N GLU A 31 9.49 -24.51 -1.71
CA GLU A 31 9.36 -24.57 -3.16
C GLU A 31 8.94 -23.22 -3.78
N LEU A 32 9.65 -22.14 -3.45
CA LEU A 32 9.31 -20.81 -3.98
C LEU A 32 10.00 -20.56 -5.33
N TRP A 33 9.31 -20.89 -6.43
CA TRP A 33 9.77 -20.59 -7.80
C TRP A 33 9.57 -19.11 -8.17
N THR A 34 8.40 -18.56 -7.83
CA THR A 34 8.05 -17.15 -7.93
C THR A 34 7.21 -16.76 -6.73
N VAL A 35 7.10 -15.47 -6.43
CA VAL A 35 6.22 -14.98 -5.35
C VAL A 35 4.77 -15.40 -5.59
N SER A 36 4.28 -15.26 -6.81
CA SER A 36 2.90 -15.63 -7.18
C SER A 36 2.67 -17.14 -7.06
N PHE A 37 3.66 -17.96 -7.46
CA PHE A 37 3.59 -19.42 -7.27
C PHE A 37 3.48 -19.78 -5.80
N GLY A 38 4.35 -19.21 -4.94
CA GLY A 38 4.33 -19.51 -3.51
C GLY A 38 3.07 -19.02 -2.81
N HIS A 39 2.56 -17.84 -3.18
CA HIS A 39 1.28 -17.36 -2.67
C HIS A 39 0.14 -18.31 -3.02
N ALA A 40 0.04 -18.72 -4.29
CA ALA A 40 -0.94 -19.69 -4.74
C ALA A 40 -0.78 -21.03 -4.00
N ALA A 41 0.46 -21.48 -3.79
CA ALA A 41 0.78 -22.72 -3.07
C ALA A 41 0.25 -22.72 -1.65
N LEU A 42 0.42 -21.62 -0.93
CA LEU A 42 -0.02 -21.51 0.47
C LEU A 42 -1.54 -21.32 0.58
N VAL A 43 -2.18 -20.58 -0.34
CA VAL A 43 -3.63 -20.34 -0.29
C VAL A 43 -4.43 -21.54 -0.80
N ILE A 44 -3.98 -22.19 -1.88
CA ILE A 44 -4.64 -23.41 -2.37
C ILE A 44 -4.28 -24.59 -1.46
N ASP A 45 -3.03 -24.66 -0.99
CA ASP A 45 -2.46 -25.76 -0.21
C ASP A 45 -2.64 -27.10 -0.94
N TRP A 46 -2.14 -27.18 -2.18
CA TRP A 46 -2.27 -28.38 -3.01
C TRP A 46 -1.37 -29.52 -2.51
N SER A 47 -1.79 -30.77 -2.74
CA SER A 47 -0.94 -31.96 -2.50
C SER A 47 -1.41 -33.16 -3.32
N ASP A 48 -0.67 -34.27 -3.28
CA ASP A 48 -0.95 -35.52 -4.02
C ASP A 48 -2.09 -36.38 -3.42
N THR A 49 -2.96 -35.81 -2.58
CA THR A 49 -4.15 -36.52 -2.12
C THR A 49 -5.19 -36.67 -3.22
N ASP A 50 -6.18 -37.53 -3.01
CA ASP A 50 -7.30 -37.71 -3.94
C ASP A 50 -8.09 -36.40 -4.20
N SER A 51 -8.07 -35.45 -3.27
CA SER A 51 -8.70 -34.14 -3.43
C SER A 51 -7.80 -33.09 -4.10
N GLY A 52 -6.53 -33.41 -4.34
CA GLY A 52 -5.53 -32.45 -4.83
C GLY A 52 -5.13 -31.38 -3.80
N LEU A 53 -5.57 -31.52 -2.54
CA LEU A 53 -5.36 -30.57 -1.44
C LEU A 53 -4.63 -31.26 -0.28
N ARG A 54 -3.86 -30.51 0.49
CA ARG A 54 -3.25 -31.01 1.72
C ARG A 54 -4.34 -31.34 2.75
N GLN A 55 -4.11 -32.36 3.57
CA GLN A 55 -5.01 -32.76 4.65
C GLN A 55 -4.21 -32.99 5.95
N PRO A 56 -4.37 -32.14 6.98
CA PRO A 56 -5.12 -30.86 6.97
C PRO A 56 -4.46 -29.80 6.06
N ALA A 57 -5.24 -28.79 5.66
CA ALA A 57 -4.77 -27.69 4.82
C ALA A 57 -4.26 -26.52 5.68
N ASP A 58 -3.37 -26.81 6.63
CA ASP A 58 -2.96 -25.89 7.70
C ASP A 58 -2.46 -24.55 7.16
N HIS A 59 -1.79 -24.53 6.00
CA HIS A 59 -1.26 -23.28 5.45
C HIS A 59 -2.38 -22.32 5.03
N ARG A 60 -3.37 -22.89 4.33
CA ARG A 60 -4.57 -22.20 3.89
C ARG A 60 -5.42 -21.78 5.08
N GLU A 61 -5.59 -22.69 6.04
CA GLU A 61 -6.35 -22.42 7.26
C GLU A 61 -5.74 -21.25 8.02
N ASN A 62 -4.41 -21.20 8.17
CA ASN A 62 -3.71 -20.06 8.77
C ASN A 62 -3.94 -18.76 7.98
N LEU A 63 -3.71 -18.76 6.66
CA LEU A 63 -3.79 -17.55 5.82
C LEU A 63 -5.20 -16.95 5.73
N LEU A 64 -6.23 -17.79 5.79
CA LEU A 64 -7.62 -17.37 5.67
C LEU A 64 -8.30 -17.21 7.04
N ASN A 65 -7.55 -17.38 8.14
CA ASN A 65 -8.10 -17.24 9.47
C ASN A 65 -8.26 -15.74 9.82
N PRO A 66 -9.50 -15.24 10.00
CA PRO A 66 -9.73 -13.85 10.35
C PRO A 66 -9.25 -13.50 11.77
N PHE A 67 -8.82 -14.49 12.55
CA PHE A 67 -8.18 -14.26 13.84
C PHE A 67 -6.87 -13.48 13.69
N TYR A 68 -6.08 -13.72 12.63
CA TYR A 68 -4.81 -13.03 12.40
C TYR A 68 -5.01 -11.70 11.66
N ARG A 69 -4.34 -10.64 12.12
CA ARG A 69 -4.45 -9.28 11.58
C ARG A 69 -3.12 -8.76 11.04
N GLU A 70 -2.00 -9.33 11.48
CA GLU A 70 -0.66 -8.94 11.04
C GLU A 70 0.06 -10.12 10.39
N ILE A 71 0.94 -9.81 9.45
CA ILE A 71 1.79 -10.79 8.78
C ILE A 71 3.22 -10.28 8.63
N GLY A 72 4.18 -11.08 9.09
CA GLY A 72 5.61 -10.92 8.82
C GLY A 72 6.06 -11.90 7.76
N LEU A 73 6.75 -11.42 6.73
CA LEU A 73 7.21 -12.23 5.59
C LEU A 73 8.73 -12.21 5.50
N SER A 74 9.32 -13.36 5.19
CA SER A 74 10.73 -13.46 4.78
C SER A 74 10.86 -14.38 3.58
N ILE A 75 11.68 -13.97 2.61
CA ILE A 75 12.04 -14.77 1.45
C ILE A 75 13.55 -14.89 1.42
N GLN A 76 14.05 -16.11 1.39
CA GLN A 76 15.48 -16.40 1.34
C GLN A 76 15.79 -17.20 0.08
N ARG A 77 16.71 -16.68 -0.74
CA ARG A 77 17.24 -17.45 -1.89
C ARG A 77 18.11 -18.60 -1.39
N VAL A 78 18.03 -19.72 -2.10
CA VAL A 78 18.85 -20.91 -1.84
C VAL A 78 19.87 -21.06 -2.97
N ASP A 79 21.06 -21.56 -2.65
CA ASP A 79 22.10 -21.85 -3.65
C ASP A 79 21.57 -22.78 -4.76
N GLU A 80 21.95 -22.49 -6.00
CA GLU A 80 21.56 -23.28 -7.20
C GLU A 80 22.06 -24.74 -7.16
N ALA A 81 23.03 -25.04 -6.29
CA ALA A 81 23.51 -26.40 -6.07
C ALA A 81 22.60 -27.24 -5.16
N SER A 82 21.60 -26.62 -4.53
CA SER A 82 20.59 -27.33 -3.76
C SER A 82 19.55 -27.97 -4.70
N SER A 83 19.05 -29.15 -4.34
CA SER A 83 17.98 -29.84 -5.10
C SER A 83 16.58 -29.28 -4.81
N ILE A 84 16.49 -28.11 -4.17
CA ILE A 84 15.23 -27.44 -3.83
C ILE A 84 15.04 -26.21 -4.74
N ALA A 85 13.83 -25.63 -4.73
CA ALA A 85 13.49 -24.47 -5.55
C ALA A 85 14.40 -23.25 -5.24
N PRO A 86 14.43 -22.20 -6.10
CA PRO A 86 15.42 -21.13 -6.00
C PRO A 86 15.29 -20.26 -4.74
N ALA A 87 14.19 -20.38 -4.01
CA ALA A 87 13.98 -19.70 -2.74
C ALA A 87 13.07 -20.51 -1.80
N LEU A 88 13.11 -20.13 -0.53
CA LEU A 88 12.16 -20.50 0.50
C LEU A 88 11.50 -19.25 1.08
N ALA A 89 10.28 -19.39 1.59
CA ALA A 89 9.55 -18.33 2.26
C ALA A 89 9.00 -18.79 3.60
N THR A 90 9.01 -17.87 4.57
CA THR A 90 8.30 -18.02 5.85
C THR A 90 7.29 -16.90 5.99
N GLN A 91 6.09 -17.23 6.48
CA GLN A 91 5.11 -16.27 6.93
C GLN A 91 4.87 -16.50 8.43
N HIS A 92 4.96 -15.46 9.23
CA HIS A 92 4.49 -15.46 10.61
C HIS A 92 3.23 -14.60 10.66
N LEU A 93 2.10 -15.22 10.97
CA LEU A 93 0.84 -14.54 11.18
C LEU A 93 0.66 -14.30 12.67
N ALA A 94 0.10 -13.16 13.02
CA ALA A 94 -0.11 -12.79 14.40
C ALA A 94 -1.40 -12.00 14.58
N THR A 95 -1.83 -11.98 15.84
CA THR A 95 -2.71 -10.98 16.42
C THR A 95 -2.24 -10.77 17.83
N ASP A 96 -1.94 -9.54 18.19
CA ASP A 96 -2.01 -9.10 19.58
C ASP A 96 -3.35 -8.38 19.83
N PHE A 97 -3.74 -8.21 21.08
CA PHE A 97 -4.92 -7.39 21.42
C PHE A 97 -4.55 -6.10 22.15
N PHE A 98 -3.27 -5.72 22.11
CA PHE A 98 -2.78 -4.47 22.68
C PHE A 98 -2.95 -3.31 21.71
N ASP A 99 -2.73 -3.56 20.43
CA ASP A 99 -2.89 -2.60 19.33
C ASP A 99 -3.82 -3.13 18.22
N GLY A 100 -3.94 -2.35 17.14
CA GLY A 100 -4.88 -2.59 16.06
C GLY A 100 -6.36 -2.40 16.47
N PRO A 101 -7.30 -2.66 15.54
CA PRO A 101 -7.12 -3.04 14.13
C PRO A 101 -6.48 -1.94 13.27
N TYR A 102 -6.15 -2.24 12.02
CA TYR A 102 -5.43 -1.33 11.13
C TYR A 102 -6.24 -0.92 9.91
N LEU A 103 -6.14 0.35 9.51
CA LEU A 103 -6.40 0.76 8.14
C LEU A 103 -5.11 0.56 7.33
N THR A 104 -5.20 -0.18 6.23
CA THR A 104 -4.07 -0.43 5.32
C THR A 104 -4.45 -0.03 3.89
N GLY A 105 -3.46 0.08 3.02
CA GLY A 105 -3.76 0.44 1.64
C GLY A 105 -2.52 0.61 0.79
N LEU A 106 -2.76 0.80 -0.50
CA LEU A 106 -1.76 1.11 -1.51
C LEU A 106 -2.12 2.43 -2.20
N VAL A 107 -1.09 3.20 -2.50
CA VAL A 107 -1.17 4.30 -3.46
C VAL A 107 -0.25 3.97 -4.62
N TYR A 108 -0.79 3.85 -5.83
CA TYR A 108 -0.04 3.38 -6.98
C TYR A 108 -0.55 4.00 -8.29
N GLN A 109 0.29 3.95 -9.31
CA GLN A 109 -0.06 4.29 -10.68
C GLN A 109 -0.12 3.00 -11.49
N ASP A 110 -1.29 2.67 -12.03
CA ASP A 110 -1.52 1.48 -12.85
C ASP A 110 -0.94 1.73 -14.26
N ILE A 111 0.31 1.33 -14.46
CA ILE A 111 1.07 1.63 -15.67
C ILE A 111 0.65 0.68 -16.80
N ASP A 112 0.34 -0.57 -16.47
CA ASP A 112 -0.04 -1.59 -17.45
C ASP A 112 -1.55 -1.73 -17.68
N ARG A 113 -2.36 -1.00 -16.92
CA ARG A 113 -3.82 -0.83 -17.05
C ARG A 113 -4.60 -2.11 -16.80
N ASP A 114 -4.20 -2.86 -15.77
CA ASP A 114 -4.88 -4.09 -15.37
C ASP A 114 -5.79 -3.95 -14.14
N GLU A 115 -5.97 -2.71 -13.65
CA GLU A 115 -6.72 -2.35 -12.45
C GLU A 115 -6.18 -3.02 -11.18
N PHE A 116 -4.89 -3.39 -11.18
CA PHE A 116 -4.23 -4.07 -10.08
C PHE A 116 -2.84 -3.49 -9.83
N TYR A 117 -2.35 -3.64 -8.60
CA TYR A 117 -0.99 -3.23 -8.28
C TYR A 117 0.04 -4.22 -8.84
N SER A 118 0.94 -3.70 -9.67
CA SER A 118 2.15 -4.37 -10.13
C SER A 118 3.40 -3.90 -9.38
N LEU A 119 4.40 -4.78 -9.30
CA LEU A 119 5.67 -4.46 -8.63
C LEU A 119 6.36 -3.27 -9.32
N GLY A 120 6.52 -2.18 -8.57
CA GLY A 120 7.19 -0.95 -9.03
C GLY A 120 6.26 0.21 -9.31
N GLU A 121 4.96 0.03 -9.18
CA GLU A 121 3.94 1.06 -9.43
C GLU A 121 3.63 1.94 -8.22
N GLY A 122 4.15 1.57 -7.06
CA GLY A 122 3.86 2.22 -5.79
C GLY A 122 4.44 3.64 -5.71
N LEU A 123 3.62 4.58 -5.22
CA LEU A 123 4.01 5.97 -5.03
C LEU A 123 4.40 6.23 -3.57
N ALA A 124 5.66 6.55 -3.34
CA ALA A 124 6.24 6.73 -2.01
C ALA A 124 6.17 8.17 -1.50
N GLY A 125 6.16 8.34 -0.16
CA GLY A 125 6.27 9.64 0.50
C GLY A 125 5.03 10.53 0.40
N LEU A 126 3.88 9.95 0.07
CA LEU A 126 2.60 10.67 0.03
C LEU A 126 1.95 10.63 1.41
N ASP A 127 1.40 11.76 1.87
CA ASP A 127 0.70 11.83 3.14
C ASP A 127 -0.68 11.21 3.00
N VAL A 128 -0.98 10.25 3.87
CA VAL A 128 -2.29 9.62 3.99
C VAL A 128 -2.86 9.95 5.34
N GLU A 129 -4.05 10.51 5.36
CA GLU A 129 -4.70 10.98 6.58
C GLU A 129 -6.08 10.35 6.73
N LEU A 130 -6.38 9.94 7.96
CA LEU A 130 -7.72 9.55 8.35
C LEU A 130 -8.41 10.73 9.05
N ARG A 131 -9.61 11.06 8.60
CA ARG A 131 -10.40 12.19 9.07
C ARG A 131 -11.77 11.75 9.58
N SER A 132 -12.22 12.37 10.68
CA SER A 132 -13.63 12.26 11.14
C SER A 132 -14.49 13.32 10.45
N GLY A 133 -15.83 13.17 10.48
CA GLY A 133 -16.75 14.24 10.11
C GLY A 133 -17.51 14.01 8.81
N ASN A 134 -17.59 15.03 7.96
CA ASN A 134 -18.11 14.95 6.60
C ASN A 134 -16.99 15.38 5.63
N GLU A 135 -17.22 15.25 4.32
CA GLU A 135 -16.30 15.61 3.23
C GLU A 135 -15.66 17.01 3.32
N ASN A 136 -16.11 17.89 4.23
CA ASN A 136 -15.65 19.28 4.40
C ASN A 136 -15.43 19.71 5.88
N VAL A 137 -15.32 18.79 6.85
CA VAL A 137 -15.10 19.10 8.27
C VAL A 137 -13.94 18.27 8.81
N ASP A 138 -12.82 18.94 9.05
CA ASP A 138 -11.51 18.30 9.08
C ASP A 138 -10.85 18.30 10.47
N GLU A 139 -11.05 17.21 11.21
CA GLU A 139 -10.05 16.79 12.20
C GLU A 139 -9.29 15.60 11.63
N VAL A 140 -7.99 15.80 11.38
CA VAL A 140 -7.06 14.69 11.11
C VAL A 140 -6.90 13.91 12.41
N LEU A 141 -7.45 12.69 12.43
CA LEU A 141 -7.35 11.80 13.57
C LEU A 141 -5.98 11.13 13.61
N LEU A 142 -5.53 10.66 12.45
CA LEU A 142 -4.27 9.96 12.27
C LEU A 142 -3.67 10.30 10.91
N SER A 143 -2.35 10.20 10.81
CA SER A 143 -1.62 10.39 9.55
C SER A 143 -0.42 9.45 9.47
N THR A 144 -0.05 9.11 8.23
CA THR A 144 1.12 8.30 7.90
C THR A 144 1.61 8.68 6.51
N GLN A 145 2.73 8.09 6.08
CA GLN A 145 3.25 8.24 4.74
C GLN A 145 3.33 6.90 4.03
N THR A 146 3.10 6.92 2.72
CA THR A 146 3.32 5.75 1.88
C THR A 146 4.79 5.36 1.86
N ARG A 147 5.07 4.06 1.93
CA ARG A 147 6.42 3.50 1.85
C ARG A 147 6.89 3.41 0.41
N SER A 148 8.11 2.92 0.19
CA SER A 148 8.73 2.81 -1.15
C SER A 148 7.89 2.04 -2.18
N ALA A 149 7.04 1.12 -1.75
CA ALA A 149 6.14 0.34 -2.60
C ALA A 149 4.70 0.89 -2.63
N GLY A 150 4.47 2.13 -2.18
CA GLY A 150 3.14 2.75 -2.14
C GLY A 150 2.26 2.35 -0.96
N GLY A 151 2.63 1.31 -0.21
CA GLY A 151 1.84 0.82 0.91
C GLY A 151 1.90 1.71 2.15
N TYR A 152 0.77 1.80 2.86
CA TYR A 152 0.64 2.53 4.13
C TYR A 152 -0.15 1.73 5.16
N SER A 153 -0.02 2.12 6.43
CA SER A 153 -0.81 1.57 7.52
C SER A 153 -1.02 2.60 8.63
N LEU A 154 -2.22 2.61 9.20
CA LEU A 154 -2.65 3.45 10.32
C LEU A 154 -3.25 2.55 11.40
N ASN A 155 -2.75 2.67 12.63
CA ASN A 155 -3.28 1.95 13.78
C ASN A 155 -4.58 2.61 14.26
N MET A 156 -5.69 1.86 14.23
CA MET A 156 -7.03 2.33 14.59
C MET A 156 -7.41 2.12 16.05
N SER A 157 -6.47 1.67 16.89
CA SER A 157 -6.72 1.55 18.33
C SER A 157 -7.21 2.86 18.93
N GLY A 158 -8.28 2.77 19.73
CA GLY A 158 -8.86 3.91 20.43
C GLY A 158 -9.85 4.74 19.62
N LEU A 159 -10.12 4.38 18.37
CA LEU A 159 -11.23 4.95 17.60
C LEU A 159 -12.50 4.08 17.73
N ASP A 160 -13.65 4.72 17.64
CA ASP A 160 -14.95 4.03 17.63
C ASP A 160 -15.29 3.47 16.23
N ALA A 161 -16.20 2.50 16.15
CA ALA A 161 -16.75 2.09 14.86
C ALA A 161 -17.48 3.27 14.19
N GLY A 162 -17.36 3.41 12.87
CA GLY A 162 -18.00 4.51 12.16
C GLY A 162 -17.50 4.74 10.74
N ARG A 163 -18.00 5.83 10.16
CA ARG A 163 -17.62 6.33 8.85
C ARG A 163 -16.40 7.23 8.97
N TYR A 164 -15.39 6.99 8.14
CA TYR A 164 -14.20 7.80 8.06
C TYR A 164 -13.87 8.19 6.62
N TYR A 165 -13.13 9.28 6.48
CA TYR A 165 -12.61 9.77 5.21
C TYR A 165 -11.11 9.56 5.20
N VAL A 166 -10.61 8.88 4.17
CA VAL A 166 -9.18 8.68 3.94
C VAL A 166 -8.79 9.63 2.83
N SER A 167 -7.91 10.58 3.12
CA SER A 167 -7.44 11.56 2.14
C SER A 167 -5.98 11.32 1.79
N LEU A 168 -5.68 11.36 0.50
CA LEU A 168 -4.32 11.44 -0.02
C LEU A 168 -3.97 12.92 -0.20
N ASN A 169 -3.04 13.41 0.62
CA ASN A 169 -2.56 14.78 0.56
C ASN A 169 -1.11 14.82 0.05
N SER A 170 -0.88 15.65 -0.95
CA SER A 170 0.44 15.87 -1.54
C SER A 170 0.47 17.25 -2.18
N THR A 171 1.66 17.86 -2.23
CA THR A 171 1.87 19.12 -2.95
C THR A 171 1.99 18.93 -4.48
N SER A 172 1.87 17.70 -4.97
CA SER A 172 1.98 17.38 -6.40
C SER A 172 0.76 16.65 -6.97
N LEU A 173 -0.24 16.34 -6.15
CA LEU A 173 -1.44 15.60 -6.54
C LEU A 173 -2.69 16.42 -6.22
N GLN A 174 -3.75 16.21 -7.01
CA GLN A 174 -5.07 16.71 -6.67
C GLN A 174 -5.55 16.02 -5.38
N PRO A 175 -6.17 16.76 -4.45
CA PRO A 175 -6.75 16.16 -3.25
C PRO A 175 -7.71 15.04 -3.62
N THR A 176 -7.43 13.83 -3.15
CA THR A 176 -8.24 12.65 -3.42
C THR A 176 -8.73 12.08 -2.08
N VAL A 177 -10.03 11.80 -1.99
CA VAL A 177 -10.66 11.29 -0.77
C VAL A 177 -11.48 10.05 -1.10
N THR A 178 -11.34 9.03 -0.27
CA THR A 178 -12.22 7.85 -0.27
C THR A 178 -12.88 7.69 1.11
N VAL A 179 -14.01 6.99 1.15
CA VAL A 179 -14.80 6.79 2.36
C VAL A 179 -14.75 5.33 2.76
N ILE A 180 -14.51 5.08 4.05
CA ILE A 180 -14.59 3.74 4.63
C ILE A 180 -15.68 3.69 5.70
N GLU A 181 -16.34 2.55 5.80
CA GLU A 181 -17.27 2.20 6.87
C GLU A 181 -16.60 1.10 7.71
N TRP A 182 -16.19 1.44 8.93
CA TRP A 182 -15.40 0.55 9.76
C TRP A 182 -16.18 0.02 10.96
N THR A 183 -16.05 -1.28 11.22
CA THR A 183 -16.78 -2.00 12.28
C THR A 183 -16.12 -1.94 13.65
N GLY A 184 -14.89 -1.43 13.73
CA GLY A 184 -14.14 -1.29 14.99
C GLY A 184 -13.27 -2.50 15.38
N SER A 185 -13.42 -3.65 14.72
CA SER A 185 -12.83 -4.91 15.20
C SER A 185 -11.92 -5.64 14.21
N THR A 186 -11.98 -5.30 12.92
CA THR A 186 -11.17 -5.93 11.87
C THR A 186 -10.35 -4.90 11.12
N ASN A 187 -9.26 -5.34 10.48
CA ASN A 187 -8.57 -4.47 9.54
C ASN A 187 -9.51 -4.04 8.41
N VAL A 188 -9.26 -2.88 7.85
CA VAL A 188 -9.98 -2.32 6.71
C VAL A 188 -8.97 -1.79 5.70
N SER A 189 -9.33 -1.77 4.41
CA SER A 189 -8.48 -1.24 3.36
C SER A 189 -9.09 -0.02 2.68
N ALA A 190 -8.23 0.88 2.23
CA ALA A 190 -8.56 1.93 1.29
C ALA A 190 -7.38 2.05 0.31
N GLU A 191 -7.67 2.14 -0.98
CA GLU A 191 -6.63 2.19 -2.02
C GLU A 191 -6.84 3.40 -2.91
N PHE A 192 -5.73 3.92 -3.44
CA PHE A 192 -5.71 5.05 -4.36
C PHE A 192 -4.94 4.63 -5.62
N ALA A 193 -5.66 4.20 -6.64
CA ALA A 193 -5.12 3.96 -7.97
C ALA A 193 -5.14 5.25 -8.77
N ASP A 194 -4.10 5.47 -9.57
CA ASP A 194 -3.95 6.59 -10.51
C ASP A 194 -4.28 7.98 -9.93
N PRO A 195 -3.68 8.38 -8.79
CA PRO A 195 -3.92 9.69 -8.25
C PRO A 195 -3.47 10.77 -9.25
N ILE A 196 -4.34 11.75 -9.46
CA ILE A 196 -4.17 12.73 -10.53
C ILE A 196 -3.12 13.77 -10.11
N PRO A 197 -2.07 14.01 -10.91
CA PRO A 197 -1.14 15.11 -10.66
C PRO A 197 -1.83 16.47 -10.66
N ASP A 198 -1.51 17.33 -9.70
CA ASP A 198 -1.96 18.73 -9.70
C ASP A 198 -1.04 19.56 -10.59
N ILE A 199 -1.33 19.54 -11.90
CA ILE A 199 -0.58 20.27 -12.93
C ILE A 199 -0.52 21.76 -12.61
N ASP A 200 -1.57 22.34 -12.02
CA ASP A 200 -1.60 23.76 -11.68
C ASP A 200 -0.61 24.09 -10.57
N LEU A 201 -0.65 23.30 -9.49
CA LEU A 201 0.28 23.49 -8.36
C LEU A 201 1.73 23.26 -8.78
N MET A 202 1.99 22.22 -9.59
CA MET A 202 3.32 21.94 -10.13
C MET A 202 3.85 23.09 -10.99
N THR A 203 3.00 23.66 -11.86
CA THR A 203 3.35 24.82 -12.69
C THR A 203 3.68 26.03 -11.83
N ARG A 204 2.87 26.32 -10.81
CA ARG A 204 3.11 27.42 -9.86
C ARG A 204 4.42 27.26 -9.08
N LEU A 205 4.76 26.05 -8.65
CA LEU A 205 6.02 25.79 -7.94
C LEU A 205 7.23 25.97 -8.86
N ALA A 206 7.15 25.49 -10.11
CA ALA A 206 8.21 25.63 -11.10
C ALA A 206 8.53 27.10 -11.42
N LEU A 207 7.50 27.93 -11.62
CA LEU A 207 7.66 29.38 -11.86
C LEU A 207 8.32 30.12 -10.69
N ASN A 208 8.25 29.57 -9.48
CA ASN A 208 8.86 30.17 -8.28
C ASN A 208 10.32 29.75 -8.05
N GLN A 209 10.87 28.74 -8.75
CA GLN A 209 12.18 28.16 -8.43
C GLN A 209 13.35 28.65 -9.28
N GLU A 210 13.19 29.07 -10.54
CA GLU A 210 14.28 29.74 -11.29
C GLU A 210 13.77 30.82 -12.26
N TYR A 211 14.28 32.04 -12.05
CA TYR A 211 13.92 33.25 -12.78
C TYR A 211 14.67 33.34 -14.11
N SER A 212 13.93 33.30 -15.23
CA SER A 212 14.44 33.61 -16.55
C SER A 212 13.43 34.46 -17.33
N LEU A 213 13.91 35.51 -18.02
CA LEU A 213 13.13 36.33 -18.97
C LEU A 213 12.49 35.50 -20.10
N LEU A 214 12.88 34.23 -20.26
CA LEU A 214 12.27 33.31 -21.22
C LEU A 214 10.87 32.81 -20.80
N MET A 215 10.44 33.06 -19.55
CA MET A 215 9.16 32.56 -18.99
C MET A 215 8.04 33.61 -18.96
N ASP A 216 8.30 34.84 -19.42
CA ASP A 216 7.30 35.89 -19.64
C ASP A 216 6.65 35.68 -21.03
N LEU A 217 5.52 34.98 -21.03
CA LEU A 217 4.85 34.48 -22.23
C LEU A 217 4.00 35.56 -22.91
N ASP A 218 3.41 36.43 -22.11
CA ASP A 218 2.65 37.57 -22.62
C ASP A 218 3.54 38.80 -22.95
N ARG A 219 4.83 38.72 -22.59
CA ARG A 219 5.90 39.71 -22.82
C ARG A 219 5.64 41.04 -22.13
N ASN A 220 4.90 41.03 -21.03
CA ASN A 220 4.56 42.25 -20.28
C ASN A 220 5.66 42.67 -19.27
N SER A 221 6.78 41.94 -19.22
CA SER A 221 7.90 42.10 -18.27
C SER A 221 7.53 41.83 -16.80
N HIS A 222 6.39 41.19 -16.59
CA HIS A 222 5.92 40.62 -15.34
C HIS A 222 5.69 39.12 -15.57
N ILE A 223 5.73 38.32 -14.51
CA ILE A 223 5.22 36.96 -14.54
C ILE A 223 4.04 36.93 -13.59
N ASP A 224 2.85 36.72 -14.12
CA ASP A 224 1.63 36.70 -13.33
C ASP A 224 0.61 35.63 -13.80
N ILE A 225 -0.65 35.81 -13.42
CA ILE A 225 -1.70 34.84 -13.71
C ILE A 225 -2.02 34.75 -15.22
N ASP A 226 -1.67 35.76 -16.01
CA ASP A 226 -1.86 35.77 -17.45
C ASP A 226 -0.84 34.87 -18.17
N ASP A 227 0.43 34.83 -17.74
CA ASP A 227 1.41 33.85 -18.26
C ASP A 227 1.00 32.42 -17.94
N ARG A 228 0.57 32.16 -16.70
CA ARG A 228 0.04 30.84 -16.29
C ARG A 228 -1.09 30.39 -17.20
N ARG A 229 -1.98 31.31 -17.58
CA ARG A 229 -3.12 31.00 -18.45
C ARG A 229 -2.65 30.54 -19.82
N ILE A 230 -1.66 31.22 -20.41
CA ILE A 230 -1.06 30.83 -21.70
C ILE A 230 -0.43 29.43 -21.60
N TRP A 231 0.31 29.15 -20.53
CA TRP A 231 0.96 27.84 -20.36
C TRP A 231 -0.02 26.69 -20.17
N ILE A 232 -1.09 26.90 -19.41
CA ILE A 232 -2.16 25.90 -19.24
C ILE A 232 -2.93 25.68 -20.55
N GLU A 233 -3.24 26.75 -21.29
CA GLU A 233 -3.89 26.66 -22.60
C GLU A 233 -3.01 25.89 -23.61
N GLU A 234 -1.69 26.16 -23.63
CA GLU A 234 -0.73 25.43 -24.46
C GLU A 234 -0.61 23.95 -24.04
N LEU A 235 -0.46 23.66 -22.74
CA LEU A 235 -0.40 22.29 -22.24
C LEU A 235 -1.70 21.52 -22.55
N GLN A 236 -2.86 22.08 -22.26
CA GLN A 236 -4.15 21.46 -22.58
C GLN A 236 -4.31 21.22 -24.09
N SER A 237 -3.81 22.12 -24.92
CA SER A 237 -3.81 21.95 -26.38
C SER A 237 -2.81 20.90 -26.88
N SER A 238 -1.74 20.65 -26.12
CA SER A 238 -0.67 19.72 -26.47
C SER A 238 -0.86 18.31 -25.88
N TYR A 239 -1.62 18.17 -24.78
CA TYR A 239 -1.74 16.91 -24.04
C TYR A 239 -2.96 16.06 -24.41
N PHE A 240 -3.82 16.51 -25.34
CA PHE A 240 -4.83 15.66 -25.98
C PHE A 240 -5.00 16.02 -27.46
N GLY A 241 -3.90 15.98 -28.22
CA GLY A 241 -3.98 15.69 -29.64
C GLY A 241 -4.10 14.18 -29.81
N ASP A 242 -5.31 13.71 -30.09
CA ASP A 242 -5.62 12.45 -30.77
C ASP A 242 -4.39 11.71 -31.33
N ALA A 243 -3.86 10.76 -30.56
CA ALA A 243 -2.92 9.76 -31.05
C ALA A 243 -3.68 8.50 -31.45
N ASN A 244 -4.81 8.66 -32.14
CA ASN A 244 -5.26 7.69 -33.13
C ASN A 244 -4.42 7.93 -34.39
N LEU A 245 -3.17 7.48 -34.35
CA LEU A 245 -2.43 7.11 -35.54
C LEU A 245 -2.62 5.60 -35.69
N ASP A 246 -3.38 5.23 -36.72
CA ASP A 246 -3.64 3.89 -37.26
C ASP A 246 -2.81 2.71 -36.73
#